data_AF-A0A958C0D3-F1
#
_entry.id   AF-A0A958C0D3-F1
#
_cell.length_a   1.000
_cell.length_b   1.000
_cell.length_c   1.000
_cell.angle_alpha   90.00
_cell.angle_beta   90.00
_cell.angle_gamma   90.00
#
_symmetry.space_group_name_H-M   'P 1'
#
loop_
_entity.id
_entity.type
_entity.pdbx_description
1 polymer ?
#
loop_
_entity_poly.entity_id
_entity_poly.type
_entity_poly.pdbx_seq_one_letter_code
_entity_poly.pdbx_strand_id
1 'polypeptide(L)'
;YLLQLVCSAIVEEGNARQILHADADILDAALIRAFDSGEPYFSNVWNEMAGVDGQPLLRQIAAAPAPLPLPDSPALARMHRRRVVARTAAGYHVEIPLIRRWVIERAG
;
A
#
# COMPACT_ATOMS: atom_id res chain seq x y z
N TYR A 1 -1.46 -4.91 -10.22
CA TYR A 1 -1.38 -3.51 -10.67
C TYR A 1 -0.24 -2.76 -10.00
N LEU A 2 -0.11 -2.75 -8.66
CA LEU A 2 0.99 -2.04 -7.98
C LEU A 2 2.39 -2.38 -8.51
N LEU A 3 2.70 -3.67 -8.74
CA LEU A 3 4.00 -4.06 -9.32
C LEU A 3 4.24 -3.41 -10.69
N GLN A 4 3.24 -3.40 -11.57
CA GLN A 4 3.33 -2.76 -12.89
C GLN A 4 3.52 -1.25 -12.76
N LEU A 5 2.80 -0.61 -11.85
CA LEU A 5 2.93 0.82 -11.57
C LEU A 5 4.34 1.17 -11.10
N VAL A 6 4.88 0.42 -10.14
CA VAL A 6 6.25 0.61 -9.64
C VAL A 6 7.28 0.37 -10.75
N CYS A 7 7.15 -0.71 -11.53
CA CYS A 7 8.06 -0.96 -12.65
C CYS A 7 7.99 0.12 -13.72
N SER A 8 6.80 0.64 -14.04
CA SER A 8 6.65 1.77 -14.97
C SER A 8 7.37 3.00 -14.43
N ALA A 9 7.19 3.32 -13.15
CA ALA A 9 7.87 4.44 -12.51
C ALA A 9 9.40 4.27 -12.52
N ILE A 10 9.92 3.05 -12.34
CA ILE A 10 11.36 2.75 -12.47
C ILE A 10 11.86 3.05 -13.89
N VAL A 11 11.13 2.60 -14.91
CA VAL A 11 11.49 2.86 -16.31
C VAL A 11 11.45 4.36 -16.62
N GLU A 12 10.43 5.07 -16.13
CA GLU A 12 10.32 6.52 -16.32
C GLU A 12 11.46 7.29 -15.66
N GLU A 13 11.83 6.95 -14.41
CA GLU A 13 12.97 7.57 -13.73
C GLU A 13 14.30 7.22 -14.41
N GLY A 14 14.46 5.97 -14.85
CA GLY A 14 15.65 5.54 -15.60
C GLY A 14 15.81 6.31 -16.91
N ASN A 15 14.72 6.47 -17.66
CA ASN A 15 14.70 7.24 -18.91
C ASN A 15 14.98 8.73 -18.66
N ALA A 16 14.36 9.33 -17.64
CA ALA A 16 14.53 10.74 -17.31
C ALA A 16 15.98 11.08 -16.94
N ARG A 17 16.72 10.12 -16.35
CA ARG A 17 18.11 10.28 -15.93
C ARG A 17 19.11 9.65 -16.90
N GLN A 18 18.63 9.10 -18.02
CA GLN A 18 19.43 8.45 -19.07
C GLN A 18 20.34 7.32 -18.57
N ILE A 19 19.83 6.50 -17.65
CA ILE A 19 20.54 5.35 -17.09
C ILE A 19 19.91 4.04 -17.57
N LEU A 20 20.70 2.98 -17.56
CA LEU A 20 20.28 1.63 -18.02
C LEU A 20 20.13 0.63 -16.87
N HIS A 21 20.45 1.03 -15.64
CA HIS A 21 20.38 0.19 -14.45
C HIS A 21 19.66 0.95 -13.33
N ALA A 22 18.75 0.29 -12.62
CA ALA A 22 18.09 0.84 -11.46
C ALA A 22 18.94 0.54 -10.21
N ASP A 23 19.39 1.58 -9.53
CA ASP A 23 19.96 1.51 -8.20
C ASP A 23 18.91 1.89 -7.13
N ALA A 24 19.35 2.01 -5.87
CA ALA A 24 18.47 2.36 -4.76
C ALA A 24 17.84 3.76 -4.93
N ASP A 25 18.59 4.74 -5.43
CA ASP A 25 18.11 6.12 -5.60
C ASP A 25 16.99 6.18 -6.66
N ILE A 26 17.10 5.36 -7.69
CA ILE A 26 16.07 5.23 -8.74
C ILE A 26 14.84 4.52 -8.22
N LEU A 27 15.02 3.47 -7.43
CA LEU A 27 13.91 2.79 -6.79
C LEU A 27 13.15 3.76 -5.87
N ASP A 28 13.84 4.52 -5.03
CA ASP A 28 13.22 5.48 -4.11
C ASP A 28 12.44 6.57 -4.88
N ALA A 29 13.04 7.13 -5.93
CA ALA A 29 12.36 8.10 -6.79
C ALA A 29 11.13 7.49 -7.49
N ALA A 30 11.25 6.25 -7.96
CA ALA A 30 10.15 5.53 -8.59
C ALA A 30 9.02 5.23 -7.60
N LEU A 31 9.33 4.91 -6.34
CA LEU A 31 8.32 4.69 -5.30
C LEU A 31 7.55 5.98 -4.98
N ILE A 32 8.23 7.14 -4.95
CA ILE A 32 7.58 8.45 -4.80
C ILE A 32 6.66 8.71 -6.00
N ARG A 33 7.18 8.55 -7.22
CA ARG A 33 6.39 8.71 -8.44
C ARG A 33 5.17 7.79 -8.48
N ALA A 34 5.33 6.52 -8.15
CA ALA A 34 4.25 5.54 -8.09
C ALA A 34 3.23 5.88 -7.00
N PHE A 35 3.67 6.44 -5.88
CA PHE A 35 2.77 6.92 -4.83
C PHE A 35 1.89 8.09 -5.32
N ASP A 36 2.46 8.99 -6.12
CA ASP A 36 1.76 10.16 -6.63
C ASP A 36 0.83 9.84 -7.80
N SER A 37 1.28 9.01 -8.75
CA SER A 37 0.48 8.63 -9.93
C SER A 37 -0.46 7.44 -9.68
N GLY A 38 -0.26 6.72 -8.57
CA GLY A 38 -0.97 5.49 -8.22
C GLY A 38 -2.35 5.64 -7.62
N GLU A 39 -2.91 6.84 -7.58
CA GLU A 39 -4.18 7.14 -6.92
C GLU A 39 -5.31 6.14 -7.25
N PRO A 40 -5.53 5.72 -8.51
CA PRO A 40 -6.57 4.72 -8.83
C PRO A 40 -6.38 3.37 -8.12
N TYR A 41 -5.14 2.94 -7.93
CA TYR A 41 -4.85 1.71 -7.21
C TYR A 41 -5.19 1.83 -5.73
N PHE A 42 -4.74 2.91 -5.08
CA PHE A 42 -4.95 3.11 -3.66
C PHE A 42 -6.41 3.40 -3.32
N SER A 43 -7.10 4.18 -4.14
CA SER A 43 -8.55 4.37 -4.07
C SER A 43 -9.31 3.04 -4.19
N ASN A 44 -8.90 2.13 -5.08
CA ASN A 44 -9.48 0.79 -5.17
C ASN A 44 -9.18 -0.08 -3.92
N VAL A 45 -7.99 0.04 -3.32
CA VAL A 45 -7.71 -0.59 -2.02
C VAL A 45 -8.67 -0.07 -0.95
N TRP A 46 -8.90 1.24 -0.89
CA TRP A 46 -9.76 1.88 0.11
C TRP A 46 -11.25 1.56 -0.07
N ASN A 47 -11.76 1.66 -1.29
CA ASN A 47 -13.18 1.56 -1.57
C ASN A 47 -13.65 0.11 -1.74
N GLU A 48 -12.86 -0.73 -2.43
CA GLU A 48 -13.27 -2.09 -2.80
C GLU A 48 -12.66 -3.16 -1.90
N MET A 49 -11.36 -3.06 -1.60
CA MET A 49 -10.68 -4.11 -0.82
C MET A 49 -10.95 -3.98 0.67
N ALA A 50 -10.81 -2.75 1.21
CA ALA A 50 -11.18 -2.45 2.58
C ALA A 50 -12.70 -2.36 2.71
N GLY A 51 -13.38 -1.62 1.83
CA GLY A 51 -14.82 -1.40 1.93
C GLY A 51 -15.19 -0.50 3.12
N VAL A 52 -16.40 0.06 3.11
CA VAL A 52 -16.85 1.02 4.15
C VAL A 52 -16.73 0.44 5.57
N ASP A 53 -17.01 -0.84 5.74
CA ASP A 53 -16.89 -1.60 7.00
C ASP A 53 -15.43 -1.85 7.43
N GLY A 54 -14.49 -1.90 6.48
CA GLY A 54 -13.07 -2.14 6.73
C GLY A 54 -12.21 -0.89 6.80
N GLN A 55 -12.67 0.24 6.27
CA GLN A 55 -11.94 1.52 6.26
C GLN A 55 -11.49 1.98 7.66
N PRO A 56 -12.36 1.98 8.70
CA PRO A 56 -11.93 2.34 10.06
C PRO A 56 -10.87 1.39 10.61
N LEU A 57 -10.97 0.10 10.30
CA LEU A 57 -10.02 -0.92 10.74
C LEU A 57 -8.66 -0.75 10.04
N LEU A 58 -8.67 -0.52 8.72
CA LEU A 58 -7.46 -0.29 7.95
C LEU A 58 -6.73 0.98 8.43
N ARG A 59 -7.48 2.05 8.74
CA ARG A 59 -6.92 3.28 9.31
C ARG A 59 -6.26 3.03 10.67
N GLN A 60 -6.91 2.26 11.55
CA GLN A 60 -6.34 1.87 12.84
C GLN A 60 -5.06 1.03 12.69
N ILE A 61 -5.08 0.02 11.81
CA ILE A 61 -3.93 -0.85 11.54
C ILE A 61 -2.77 -0.05 10.92
N ALA A 62 -3.07 0.89 10.01
CA ALA A 62 -2.05 1.72 9.39
C ALA A 62 -1.37 2.66 10.39
N ALA A 63 -2.13 3.26 11.30
CA ALA A 63 -1.61 4.13 12.35
C ALA A 63 -0.78 3.38 13.41
N ALA A 64 -1.03 2.08 13.60
CA ALA A 64 -0.30 1.28 14.58
C ALA A 64 1.20 1.15 14.20
N PRO A 65 2.12 1.29 15.17
CA PRO A 65 3.56 1.09 14.94
C PRO A 65 3.96 -0.39 14.91
N ALA A 66 3.09 -1.28 15.39
CA ALA A 66 3.29 -2.72 15.47
C ALA A 66 1.99 -3.44 15.07
N PRO A 67 2.02 -4.76 14.81
CA PRO A 67 0.80 -5.52 14.52
C PRO A 67 -0.26 -5.29 15.61
N LEU A 68 -1.48 -4.98 15.17
CA LEU A 68 -2.59 -4.60 16.03
C LEU A 68 -3.48 -5.82 16.31
N PRO A 69 -3.64 -6.26 17.57
CA PRO A 69 -4.56 -7.32 17.91
C PRO A 69 -6.00 -6.82 17.73
N LEU A 70 -6.70 -7.38 16.74
CA LEU A 70 -8.10 -7.09 16.47
C LEU A 70 -8.87 -8.42 16.39
N PRO A 71 -10.14 -8.45 16.84
CA PRO A 71 -10.98 -9.62 16.64
C PRO A 71 -11.20 -9.87 15.15
N ASP A 72 -11.23 -11.15 14.76
CA ASP A 72 -11.48 -11.54 13.38
C ASP A 72 -12.84 -10.99 12.90
N SER A 73 -12.86 -10.40 11.71
CA SER A 73 -14.08 -9.84 11.10
C SER A 73 -14.11 -10.16 9.60
N PRO A 74 -15.30 -10.14 8.97
CA PRO A 74 -15.40 -10.33 7.52
C PRO A 74 -14.56 -9.31 6.72
N ALA A 75 -14.48 -8.07 7.21
CA ALA A 75 -13.64 -7.03 6.61
C ALA A 75 -12.14 -7.38 6.68
N LEU A 76 -11.66 -7.84 7.84
CA LEU A 76 -10.26 -8.27 8.01
C LEU A 76 -9.95 -9.51 7.16
N ALA A 77 -10.85 -10.49 7.11
CA ALA A 77 -10.69 -11.67 6.27
C ALA A 77 -10.62 -11.30 4.78
N ARG A 78 -11.45 -10.35 4.33
CA ARG A 78 -11.43 -9.83 2.95
C ARG A 78 -10.13 -9.09 2.66
N MET A 79 -9.72 -8.14 3.51
CA MET A 79 -8.46 -7.40 3.35
C MET A 79 -7.25 -8.35 3.36
N HIS A 80 -7.27 -9.38 4.21
CA HIS A 80 -6.23 -10.38 4.26
C HIS A 80 -6.15 -11.21 2.98
N ARG A 81 -7.28 -11.72 2.50
CA ARG A 81 -7.37 -12.46 1.22
C ARG A 81 -6.90 -11.61 0.04
N ARG A 82 -7.12 -10.29 0.09
CA ARG A 82 -6.70 -9.31 -0.93
C ARG A 82 -5.26 -8.80 -0.74
N ARG A 83 -4.52 -9.31 0.26
CA ARG A 83 -3.13 -8.91 0.57
C ARG A 83 -2.96 -7.42 0.91
N VAL A 84 -4.01 -6.82 1.49
CA VAL A 84 -3.95 -5.45 2.04
C VAL A 84 -3.37 -5.47 3.45
N VAL A 85 -3.79 -6.46 4.25
CA VAL A 85 -3.27 -6.69 5.60
C VAL A 85 -2.74 -8.11 5.73
N ALA A 86 -1.68 -8.28 6.52
CA ALA A 86 -1.16 -9.57 6.89
C ALA A 86 -1.44 -9.85 8.37
N ARG A 87 -1.76 -11.11 8.68
CA ARG A 87 -1.97 -11.60 10.05
C ARG A 87 -0.69 -12.23 10.57
N THR A 88 -0.33 -11.88 11.79
CA THR A 88 0.78 -12.47 12.55
C THR A 88 0.25 -12.97 13.90
N ALA A 89 1.09 -13.65 14.68
CA ALA A 89 0.74 -14.02 16.06
C ALA A 89 0.42 -12.78 16.94
N ALA A 90 1.02 -11.62 16.65
CA ALA A 90 0.81 -10.38 17.39
C ALA A 90 -0.41 -9.56 16.91
N GLY A 91 -1.04 -9.95 15.80
CA GLY A 91 -2.17 -9.23 15.20
C GLY A 91 -1.97 -8.86 13.74
N TYR A 92 -2.67 -7.82 13.29
CA TYR A 92 -2.71 -7.38 11.89
C TYR A 92 -1.78 -6.20 11.63
N HIS A 93 -1.12 -6.20 10.47
CA HIS A 93 -0.39 -5.04 9.95
C HIS A 93 -0.71 -4.85 8.47
N VAL A 94 -0.51 -3.63 7.95
CA VAL A 94 -0.61 -3.39 6.51
C VAL A 94 0.55 -4.08 5.82
N GLU A 95 0.26 -4.92 4.84
CA GLU A 95 1.26 -5.78 4.20
C GLU A 95 2.21 -4.99 3.30
N ILE A 96 1.70 -3.94 2.64
CA ILE A 96 2.46 -3.14 1.68
C ILE A 96 2.70 -1.74 2.25
N PRO A 97 3.98 -1.32 2.45
CA PRO A 97 4.30 -0.01 3.03
C PRO A 97 3.68 1.19 2.30
N LEU A 98 3.58 1.17 0.96
CA LEU A 98 2.92 2.24 0.21
C LEU A 98 1.43 2.37 0.53
N ILE A 99 0.73 1.24 0.75
CA ILE A 99 -0.67 1.28 1.18
C ILE A 99 -0.77 1.92 2.56
N ARG A 100 0.12 1.55 3.50
CA ARG A 100 0.14 2.14 4.84
C ARG A 100 0.32 3.64 4.77
N ARG A 101 1.31 4.09 3.99
CA ARG A 101 1.60 5.51 3.77
C ARG A 101 0.40 6.24 3.19
N TRP A 102 -0.23 5.68 2.16
CA TRP A 102 -1.38 6.31 1.51
C TRP A 102 -2.58 6.44 2.46
N VAL A 103 -2.84 5.41 3.28
CA VAL A 103 -3.92 5.44 4.26
C VAL A 103 -3.70 6.53 5.33
N ILE A 104 -2.45 6.75 5.73
CA ILE A 104 -2.10 7.80 6.71
C ILE A 104 -2.20 9.20 6.08
N GLU A 105 -1.71 9.37 4.85
CA GLU A 105 -1.54 10.69 4.23
C GLU A 105 -2.78 11.17 3.45
N ARG A 106 -3.58 10.26 2.87
CA ARG A 106 -4.56 10.60 1.83
C ARG A 106 -5.95 9.99 2.00
N ALA A 107 -6.13 8.96 2.82
CA ALA A 107 -7.44 8.33 2.97
C ALA A 107 -8.45 9.25 3.68
N GLY A 108 -9.39 9.80 2.92
CA GLY A 108 -10.60 10.52 3.37
C GLY A 108 -11.74 9.56 3.62
#